data_AF-A0A1I4JMA2-F1
#
_entry.id   AF-A0A1I4JMA2-F1
#
_cell.length_a   1.000
_cell.length_b   1.000
_cell.length_c   1.000
_cell.angle_alpha   90.00
_cell.angle_beta   90.00
_cell.angle_gamma   90.00
#
_symmetry.space_group_name_H-M   'P 1'
#
loop_
_entity.id
_entity.type
_entity.pdbx_description
1 polymer ?
#
loop_
_entity_poly.entity_id
_entity_poly.type
_entity_poly.pdbx_seq_one_letter_code
_entity_poly.pdbx_strand_id
1 'polypeptide(L)'
;MMPILLITFSRTLILISLILVVRSPLLTETLFIQPVLMFPYLRNKKIASILLALDTKIELNNRINAELEAMVKTLYDYWFVQFDFPFDFAQGKPFDFASCPEQCRRKGKPDANGKPYKSFGGKMVYNPTLKREIPAGWSAKPLSSITNVSNDSLNPADTPDKAFKYFSIPVFDETNIYGIEQGRTIGSNKFKVKETDLLVSKLNPWFNRVIYAMDEEDQICSTEFVVWRSPSTGINNFLYHIATSPQFIVHCTQSATGTSNSHKRVNPNVMMRFLQPFNREIVELFGQIVEHVLKQVIVNQRANTELTSLRDWLLPMLVNG
;
A
#
# COMPACT_ATOMS: atom_id res chain seq x y z
N MET A 1 60.18 -20.60 18.02
CA MET A 1 59.69 -19.51 18.91
C MET A 1 59.11 -18.40 18.04
N MET A 2 57.83 -18.47 17.70
CA MET A 2 56.90 -17.35 17.46
C MET A 2 55.61 -17.90 16.81
N PRO A 3 54.41 -17.47 17.25
CA PRO A 3 53.16 -18.17 16.98
C PRO A 3 52.28 -17.47 15.93
N ILE A 4 51.53 -18.30 15.19
CA ILE A 4 50.08 -18.24 14.96
C ILE A 4 49.45 -16.84 15.20
N LEU A 5 49.23 -16.10 14.12
CA LEU A 5 48.27 -14.97 14.07
C LEU A 5 47.59 -14.90 12.69
N LEU A 6 47.17 -16.05 12.17
CA LEU A 6 46.06 -16.12 11.22
C LEU A 6 44.78 -16.35 12.02
N ILE A 7 43.66 -15.79 11.55
CA ILE A 7 42.31 -15.87 12.14
C ILE A 7 42.00 -14.71 13.10
N THR A 8 41.83 -13.52 12.54
CA THR A 8 40.74 -12.56 12.91
C THR A 8 40.69 -11.46 11.85
N PHE A 9 40.68 -11.83 10.55
CA PHE A 9 40.31 -10.90 9.50
C PHE A 9 38.81 -10.66 9.57
N SER A 10 38.48 -9.45 10.01
CA SER A 10 37.15 -8.97 10.35
C SER A 10 36.13 -9.15 9.22
N ARG A 11 35.02 -9.83 9.53
CA ARG A 11 33.80 -9.98 8.71
C ARG A 11 33.23 -8.64 8.18
N THR A 12 33.66 -7.51 8.70
CA THR A 12 33.17 -6.18 8.31
C THR A 12 33.73 -5.68 6.97
N LEU A 13 34.94 -6.10 6.55
CA LEU A 13 35.48 -5.65 5.26
C LEU A 13 34.82 -6.36 4.07
N ILE A 14 34.44 -7.63 4.25
CA ILE A 14 33.77 -8.43 3.21
C ILE A 14 32.37 -7.87 2.88
N LEU A 15 31.70 -7.25 3.85
CA LEU A 15 30.38 -6.65 3.62
C LEU A 15 30.42 -5.43 2.68
N ILE A 16 31.50 -4.66 2.71
CA ILE A 16 31.65 -3.47 1.85
C ILE A 16 32.03 -3.87 0.43
N SER A 17 32.79 -4.97 0.25
CA SER A 17 33.13 -5.49 -1.08
C SER A 17 31.96 -6.19 -1.78
N LEU A 18 31.02 -6.79 -1.02
CA LEU A 18 29.91 -7.55 -1.60
C LEU A 18 28.79 -6.69 -2.19
N ILE A 19 28.68 -5.41 -1.79
CA ILE A 19 27.60 -4.51 -2.25
C ILE A 19 27.78 -4.11 -3.74
N LEU A 20 28.96 -4.28 -4.33
CA LEU A 20 29.25 -3.85 -5.71
C LEU A 20 29.24 -4.99 -6.76
N VAL A 21 29.11 -6.27 -6.40
CA VAL A 21 29.42 -7.39 -7.33
C VAL A 21 28.19 -8.06 -7.98
N VAL A 22 26.94 -7.72 -7.63
CA VAL A 22 25.78 -8.55 -8.07
C VAL A 22 25.13 -8.11 -9.40
N ARG A 23 25.70 -7.19 -10.20
CA ARG A 23 25.10 -6.85 -11.53
C ARG A 23 26.10 -6.59 -12.66
N SER A 24 26.80 -7.63 -13.11
CA SER A 24 27.18 -7.82 -14.52
C SER A 24 28.08 -9.06 -14.71
N PRO A 25 27.75 -10.00 -15.62
CA PRO A 25 28.59 -11.15 -15.88
C PRO A 25 29.50 -10.86 -17.09
N LEU A 26 30.40 -9.88 -17.01
CA LEU A 26 31.43 -9.66 -18.06
C LEU A 26 32.61 -8.86 -17.48
N LEU A 27 33.80 -9.47 -17.54
CA LEU A 27 35.16 -8.91 -17.39
C LEU A 27 35.72 -8.76 -15.95
N THR A 28 36.40 -9.83 -15.53
CA THR A 28 37.04 -10.08 -14.24
C THR A 28 38.43 -9.47 -14.03
N GLU A 29 38.94 -8.58 -14.90
CA GLU A 29 40.35 -8.14 -14.80
C GLU A 29 40.61 -6.63 -14.63
N THR A 30 39.58 -5.76 -14.66
CA THR A 30 39.80 -4.29 -14.60
C THR A 30 39.34 -3.60 -13.32
N LEU A 31 38.92 -4.34 -12.27
CA LEU A 31 38.29 -3.74 -11.08
C LEU A 31 39.24 -3.46 -9.90
N PHE A 32 40.56 -3.61 -10.05
CA PHE A 32 41.47 -3.64 -8.89
C PHE A 32 41.99 -2.28 -8.40
N ILE A 33 41.61 -1.15 -9.00
CA ILE A 33 42.09 0.17 -8.54
C ILE A 33 40.96 1.21 -8.61
N GLN A 34 39.94 1.07 -7.77
CA GLN A 34 39.26 2.26 -7.25
C GLN A 34 39.85 2.56 -5.87
N PRO A 35 40.31 3.80 -5.60
CA PRO A 35 40.81 4.15 -4.27
C PRO A 35 39.64 4.09 -3.28
N VAL A 36 39.56 3.00 -2.53
CA VAL A 36 38.72 2.92 -1.33
C VAL A 36 39.30 3.92 -0.34
N LEU A 37 38.58 5.01 -0.10
CA LEU A 37 38.95 6.03 0.88
C LEU A 37 39.18 5.37 2.26
N MET A 38 40.45 5.23 2.64
CA MET A 38 40.89 4.70 3.92
C MET A 38 40.73 5.77 5.01
N PHE A 39 39.52 5.94 5.52
CA PHE A 39 39.31 6.77 6.72
C PHE A 39 39.80 6.08 7.99
N PRO A 40 40.08 6.85 9.08
CA PRO A 40 40.42 6.29 10.38
C PRO A 40 39.36 5.30 10.87
N TYR A 41 39.78 4.14 11.39
CA TYR A 41 38.94 3.03 11.84
C TYR A 41 37.76 3.44 12.76
N LEU A 42 37.97 4.42 13.65
CA LEU A 42 36.93 4.95 14.54
C LEU A 42 35.88 5.82 13.83
N ARG A 43 36.28 6.56 12.78
CA ARG A 43 35.37 7.35 11.94
C ARG A 43 34.46 6.40 11.15
N ASN A 44 35.02 5.32 10.61
CA ASN A 44 34.28 4.27 9.91
C ASN A 44 33.22 3.59 10.79
N LYS A 45 33.48 3.37 12.09
CA LYS A 45 32.49 2.80 13.00
C LYS A 45 31.28 3.71 13.24
N LYS A 46 31.51 5.02 13.42
CA LYS A 46 30.41 5.98 13.63
C LYS A 46 29.56 6.13 12.36
N ILE A 47 30.20 6.27 11.20
CA ILE A 47 29.51 6.33 9.90
C ILE A 47 28.67 5.07 9.67
N ALA A 48 29.27 3.89 9.85
CA ALA A 48 28.58 2.62 9.70
C ALA A 48 27.39 2.50 10.67
N SER A 49 27.53 2.99 11.91
CA SER A 49 26.43 2.94 12.89
C SER A 49 25.24 3.81 12.51
N ILE A 50 25.47 4.97 11.90
CA ILE A 50 24.40 5.88 11.46
C ILE A 50 23.66 5.27 10.27
N LEU A 51 24.37 4.84 9.23
CA LEU A 51 23.76 4.24 8.05
C LEU A 51 23.00 2.96 8.41
N LEU A 52 23.60 2.11 9.26
CA LEU A 52 22.94 0.91 9.76
C LEU A 52 21.66 1.23 10.55
N ALA A 53 21.64 2.29 11.35
CA ALA A 53 20.44 2.69 12.09
C ALA A 53 19.29 3.11 11.14
N LEU A 54 19.60 3.83 10.06
CA LEU A 54 18.62 4.21 9.04
C LEU A 54 18.05 2.96 8.33
N ASP A 55 18.92 2.07 7.83
CA ASP A 55 18.49 0.84 7.16
C ASP A 55 17.68 -0.07 8.09
N THR A 56 18.08 -0.15 9.37
CA THR A 56 17.34 -0.93 10.39
C THR A 56 15.94 -0.36 10.61
N LYS A 57 15.78 0.97 10.60
CA LYS A 57 14.46 1.60 10.75
C LYS A 57 13.57 1.38 9.52
N ILE A 58 14.13 1.46 8.31
CA ILE A 58 13.42 1.17 7.07
C ILE A 58 12.89 -0.27 7.08
N GLU A 59 13.77 -1.23 7.42
CA GLU A 59 13.43 -2.65 7.50
C GLU A 59 12.35 -2.91 8.57
N LEU A 60 12.47 -2.27 9.74
CA LEU A 60 11.46 -2.38 10.79
C LEU A 60 10.09 -1.88 10.33
N ASN A 61 10.05 -0.72 9.68
CA ASN A 61 8.81 -0.16 9.14
C ASN A 61 8.20 -1.06 8.05
N ASN A 62 9.02 -1.66 7.18
CA ASN A 62 8.56 -2.62 6.18
C ASN A 62 7.91 -3.86 6.82
N ARG A 63 8.51 -4.39 7.90
CA ARG A 63 7.93 -5.51 8.66
C ARG A 63 6.62 -5.13 9.34
N ILE A 64 6.56 -3.96 9.97
CA ILE A 64 5.33 -3.44 10.58
C ILE A 64 4.23 -3.38 9.52
N ASN A 65 4.52 -2.82 8.34
CA ASN A 65 3.54 -2.73 7.26
C ASN A 65 3.06 -4.11 6.78
N ALA A 66 3.96 -5.07 6.61
CA ALA A 66 3.58 -6.42 6.21
C ALA A 66 2.64 -7.09 7.24
N GLU A 67 2.91 -6.92 8.54
CA GLU A 67 2.04 -7.44 9.61
C GLU A 67 0.69 -6.72 9.64
N LEU A 68 0.68 -5.39 9.51
CA LEU A 68 -0.55 -4.60 9.45
C LEU A 68 -1.45 -5.03 8.27
N GLU A 69 -0.87 -5.18 7.07
CA GLU A 69 -1.59 -5.65 5.89
C GLU A 69 -2.12 -7.09 6.07
N ALA A 70 -1.33 -7.97 6.68
CA ALA A 70 -1.73 -9.34 6.98
C ALA A 70 -2.90 -9.38 7.97
N MET A 71 -2.87 -8.54 9.02
CA MET A 71 -3.97 -8.40 9.98
C MET A 71 -5.25 -7.94 9.29
N VAL A 72 -5.17 -6.91 8.43
CA VAL A 72 -6.37 -6.40 7.77
C VAL A 72 -6.91 -7.41 6.75
N LYS A 73 -6.04 -8.07 5.98
CA LYS A 73 -6.45 -9.15 5.07
C LYS A 73 -7.17 -10.25 5.83
N THR A 74 -6.64 -10.66 6.97
CA THR A 74 -7.27 -11.69 7.82
C THR A 74 -8.66 -11.26 8.26
N LEU A 75 -8.82 -10.02 8.71
CA LEU A 75 -10.12 -9.48 9.09
C LEU A 75 -11.10 -9.45 7.91
N TYR A 76 -10.64 -9.00 6.74
CA TYR A 76 -11.43 -8.99 5.50
C TYR A 76 -11.90 -10.40 5.12
N ASP A 77 -11.00 -11.39 5.19
CA ASP A 77 -11.32 -12.79 4.90
C ASP A 77 -12.39 -13.32 5.86
N TYR A 78 -12.29 -13.03 7.17
CA TYR A 78 -13.35 -13.38 8.11
C TYR A 78 -14.69 -12.74 7.74
N TRP A 79 -14.71 -11.44 7.45
CA TRP A 79 -15.96 -10.68 7.32
C TRP A 79 -16.65 -10.86 5.96
N PHE A 80 -15.89 -10.97 4.87
CA PHE A 80 -16.42 -10.89 3.49
C PHE A 80 -16.18 -12.16 2.65
N VAL A 81 -15.37 -13.09 3.15
CA VAL A 81 -15.15 -14.40 2.53
C VAL A 81 -15.81 -15.51 3.35
N GLN A 82 -15.55 -15.54 4.65
CA GLN A 82 -16.14 -16.50 5.58
C GLN A 82 -17.49 -16.04 6.14
N PHE A 83 -17.80 -14.74 6.01
CA PHE A 83 -19.03 -14.09 6.49
C PHE A 83 -19.24 -14.21 8.00
N ASP A 84 -18.15 -14.18 8.76
CA ASP A 84 -18.12 -14.32 10.21
C ASP A 84 -17.78 -12.98 10.89
N PHE A 85 -18.50 -11.93 10.50
CA PHE A 85 -18.39 -10.60 11.09
C PHE A 85 -19.13 -10.51 12.45
N PRO A 86 -18.74 -9.59 13.34
CA PRO A 86 -19.43 -9.33 14.60
C PRO A 86 -20.86 -8.83 14.40
N PHE A 87 -21.82 -9.52 15.01
CA PHE A 87 -23.24 -9.20 14.91
C PHE A 87 -23.94 -9.30 16.27
N ASP A 88 -24.88 -8.39 16.52
CA ASP A 88 -25.77 -8.44 17.67
C ASP A 88 -27.10 -9.08 17.26
N PHE A 89 -27.27 -10.34 17.62
CA PHE A 89 -28.48 -11.11 17.33
C PHE A 89 -29.70 -10.68 18.17
N ALA A 90 -29.49 -10.07 19.32
CA ALA A 90 -30.60 -9.57 20.15
C ALA A 90 -31.20 -8.31 19.53
N GLN A 91 -30.36 -7.46 18.92
CA GLN A 91 -30.78 -6.23 18.26
C GLN A 91 -31.01 -6.40 16.75
N GLY A 92 -30.58 -7.52 16.16
CA GLY A 92 -30.72 -7.79 14.73
C GLY A 92 -29.90 -6.85 13.85
N LYS A 93 -28.77 -6.35 14.36
CA LYS A 93 -27.94 -5.34 13.68
C LYS A 93 -26.43 -5.61 13.88
N PRO A 94 -25.54 -4.99 13.08
CA PRO A 94 -24.10 -5.06 13.31
C PRO A 94 -23.70 -4.70 14.73
N PHE A 95 -22.69 -5.38 15.26
CA PHE A 95 -22.22 -5.07 16.61
C PHE A 95 -21.60 -3.67 16.66
N ASP A 96 -22.09 -2.85 17.57
CA ASP A 96 -21.61 -1.48 17.75
C ASP A 96 -20.45 -1.45 18.76
N PHE A 97 -19.23 -1.32 18.25
CA PHE A 97 -18.03 -1.19 19.09
C PHE A 97 -17.98 0.13 19.88
N ALA A 98 -18.71 1.16 19.45
CA ALA A 98 -18.74 2.46 20.12
C ALA A 98 -19.53 2.40 21.44
N SER A 99 -20.62 1.63 21.47
CA SER A 99 -21.43 1.40 22.69
C SER A 99 -20.89 0.30 23.61
N CYS A 100 -19.82 -0.41 23.20
CA CYS A 100 -19.15 -1.41 24.02
C CYS A 100 -18.43 -0.76 25.23
N PRO A 101 -18.70 -1.20 26.48
CA PRO A 101 -18.05 -0.65 27.68
C PRO A 101 -16.50 -0.75 27.64
N GLU A 102 -15.81 0.25 28.18
CA GLU A 102 -14.34 0.39 28.20
C GLU A 102 -13.59 -0.88 28.66
N GLN A 103 -14.17 -1.66 29.58
CA GLN A 103 -13.59 -2.90 30.11
C GLN A 103 -13.53 -4.04 29.10
N CYS A 104 -14.39 -4.03 28.09
CA CYS A 104 -14.47 -5.05 27.04
C CYS A 104 -13.44 -4.80 25.93
N ARG A 105 -13.14 -3.52 25.65
CA ARG A 105 -12.10 -3.11 24.69
C ARG A 105 -10.69 -3.57 25.10
N ARG A 106 -10.38 -3.66 26.40
CA ARG A 106 -9.02 -3.97 26.91
C ARG A 106 -8.64 -5.47 26.92
N LYS A 107 -9.58 -6.40 26.74
CA LYS A 107 -9.33 -7.84 26.93
C LYS A 107 -9.27 -8.68 25.65
N GLY A 108 -9.45 -8.10 24.46
CA GLY A 108 -9.39 -8.86 23.20
C GLY A 108 -10.37 -10.05 23.12
N LYS A 109 -11.37 -10.08 24.00
CA LYS A 109 -12.49 -11.02 23.97
C LYS A 109 -13.71 -10.21 23.60
N PRO A 110 -14.49 -10.62 22.58
CA PRO A 110 -15.84 -10.11 22.44
C PRO A 110 -16.53 -10.39 23.77
N ASP A 111 -16.87 -9.34 24.48
CA ASP A 111 -17.86 -9.41 25.55
C ASP A 111 -19.17 -9.95 24.97
N ALA A 112 -20.04 -10.42 25.85
CA ALA A 112 -21.16 -11.33 25.58
C ALA A 112 -22.18 -10.95 24.47
N ASN A 113 -21.99 -9.87 23.72
CA ASN A 113 -22.98 -9.25 22.83
C ASN A 113 -22.58 -9.22 21.33
N GLY A 114 -21.30 -9.35 20.96
CA GLY A 114 -20.87 -9.40 19.55
C GLY A 114 -20.45 -10.81 19.15
N LYS A 115 -21.32 -11.54 18.45
CA LYS A 115 -21.06 -12.94 18.07
C LYS A 115 -20.73 -13.04 16.58
N PRO A 116 -19.82 -13.96 16.18
CA PRO A 116 -19.52 -14.16 14.77
C PRO A 116 -20.78 -14.64 14.03
N TYR A 117 -21.15 -13.94 12.94
CA TYR A 117 -22.44 -14.12 12.29
C TYR A 117 -22.67 -15.58 11.83
N LYS A 118 -21.81 -16.12 10.97
CA LYS A 118 -21.99 -17.44 10.38
C LYS A 118 -21.83 -18.54 11.43
N SER A 119 -20.79 -18.48 12.26
CA SER A 119 -20.49 -19.50 13.27
C SER A 119 -21.54 -19.56 14.38
N PHE A 120 -22.32 -18.48 14.59
CA PHE A 120 -23.38 -18.41 15.58
C PHE A 120 -24.81 -18.54 14.98
N GLY A 121 -24.93 -19.15 13.81
CA GLY A 121 -26.23 -19.50 13.21
C GLY A 121 -26.88 -18.40 12.37
N GLY A 122 -26.11 -17.40 11.94
CA GLY A 122 -26.55 -16.41 10.97
C GLY A 122 -27.05 -17.05 9.68
N LYS A 123 -28.23 -16.61 9.21
CA LYS A 123 -28.89 -17.19 8.05
C LYS A 123 -28.11 -16.88 6.76
N MET A 124 -27.78 -17.91 6.00
CA MET A 124 -27.16 -17.80 4.68
C MET A 124 -28.20 -18.05 3.58
N VAL A 125 -28.07 -17.37 2.44
CA VAL A 125 -28.96 -17.50 1.28
C VAL A 125 -28.13 -17.59 0.01
N TYR A 126 -28.47 -18.53 -0.87
CA TYR A 126 -27.81 -18.66 -2.18
C TYR A 126 -28.10 -17.44 -3.06
N ASN A 127 -27.05 -16.77 -3.53
CA ASN A 127 -27.15 -15.68 -4.47
C ASN A 127 -26.78 -16.16 -5.89
N PRO A 128 -27.72 -16.16 -6.85
CA PRO A 128 -27.46 -16.67 -8.20
C PRO A 128 -26.46 -15.83 -8.99
N THR A 129 -26.39 -14.51 -8.72
CA THR A 129 -25.48 -13.58 -9.42
C THR A 129 -24.02 -13.83 -9.04
N LEU A 130 -23.74 -14.01 -7.74
CA LEU A 130 -22.41 -14.33 -7.22
C LEU A 130 -22.10 -15.84 -7.25
N LYS A 131 -23.11 -16.67 -7.55
CA LYS A 131 -23.03 -18.15 -7.56
C LYS A 131 -22.50 -18.75 -6.25
N ARG A 132 -22.85 -18.14 -5.12
CA ARG A 132 -22.45 -18.60 -3.78
C ARG A 132 -23.45 -18.20 -2.72
N GLU A 133 -23.36 -18.83 -1.56
CA GLU A 133 -24.10 -18.38 -0.38
C GLU A 133 -23.53 -17.08 0.17
N ILE A 134 -24.42 -16.15 0.54
CA ILE A 134 -24.09 -14.90 1.22
C ILE A 134 -25.06 -14.71 2.40
N PRO A 135 -24.72 -13.87 3.39
CA PRO A 135 -25.61 -13.61 4.53
C PRO A 135 -26.97 -13.07 4.09
N ALA A 136 -28.02 -13.46 4.81
CA ALA A 136 -29.36 -12.93 4.57
C ALA A 136 -29.36 -11.40 4.73
N GLY A 137 -30.05 -10.71 3.82
CA GLY A 137 -30.10 -9.24 3.77
C GLY A 137 -28.92 -8.58 3.04
N TRP A 138 -27.90 -9.35 2.62
CA TRP A 138 -26.86 -8.83 1.75
C TRP A 138 -27.28 -8.87 0.28
N SER A 139 -26.70 -7.97 -0.52
CA SER A 139 -26.95 -7.87 -1.95
C SER A 139 -25.67 -8.06 -2.76
N ALA A 140 -25.78 -8.57 -3.98
CA ALA A 140 -24.68 -8.57 -4.94
C ALA A 140 -24.65 -7.22 -5.65
N LYS A 141 -23.59 -6.44 -5.44
CA LYS A 141 -23.47 -5.09 -6.01
C LYS A 141 -22.23 -4.95 -6.90
N PRO A 142 -22.36 -4.32 -8.08
CA PRO A 142 -21.19 -3.89 -8.85
C PRO A 142 -20.52 -2.69 -8.15
N LEU A 143 -19.21 -2.54 -8.32
CA LEU A 143 -18.47 -1.39 -7.77
C LEU A 143 -19.05 -0.04 -8.21
N SER A 144 -19.62 0.05 -9.42
CA SER A 144 -20.32 1.25 -9.92
C SER A 144 -21.48 1.72 -9.04
N SER A 145 -22.02 0.85 -8.18
CA SER A 145 -23.11 1.19 -7.24
C SER A 145 -22.62 1.46 -5.81
N ILE A 146 -21.32 1.32 -5.58
CA ILE A 146 -20.65 1.48 -4.28
C ILE A 146 -19.78 2.74 -4.28
N THR A 147 -19.07 3.00 -5.38
CA THR A 147 -18.16 4.15 -5.55
C THR A 147 -18.33 4.78 -6.94
N ASN A 148 -17.96 6.05 -7.04
CA ASN A 148 -17.99 6.81 -8.29
C ASN A 148 -16.59 6.97 -8.86
N VAL A 149 -16.48 7.03 -10.19
CA VAL A 149 -15.24 7.39 -10.87
C VAL A 149 -15.21 8.91 -11.09
N SER A 150 -14.21 9.58 -10.52
CA SER A 150 -13.99 11.00 -10.77
C SER A 150 -13.23 11.21 -12.08
N ASN A 151 -13.71 12.17 -12.88
CA ASN A 151 -13.02 12.72 -14.05
C ASN A 151 -12.66 14.21 -13.86
N ASP A 152 -12.72 14.72 -12.62
CA ASP A 152 -12.30 16.09 -12.30
C ASP A 152 -10.81 16.25 -12.66
N SER A 153 -10.54 17.12 -13.62
CA SER A 153 -9.22 17.28 -14.22
C SER A 153 -8.78 18.74 -14.17
N LEU A 154 -7.47 18.94 -14.25
CA LEU A 154 -6.85 20.24 -14.45
C LEU A 154 -5.67 20.10 -15.40
N ASN A 155 -5.26 21.22 -16.00
CA ASN A 155 -4.00 21.34 -16.70
C ASN A 155 -2.98 22.02 -15.77
N PRO A 156 -1.95 21.31 -15.28
CA PRO A 156 -0.96 21.91 -14.37
C PRO A 156 -0.20 23.08 -15.00
N ALA A 157 -0.09 23.11 -16.33
CA ALA A 157 0.56 24.20 -17.06
C ALA A 157 -0.19 25.54 -16.95
N ASP A 158 -1.48 25.54 -16.57
CA ASP A 158 -2.24 26.77 -16.31
C ASP A 158 -1.75 27.47 -15.02
N THR A 159 -1.07 26.74 -14.13
CA THR A 159 -0.43 27.27 -12.92
C THR A 159 1.05 26.85 -12.88
N PRO A 160 1.91 27.45 -13.73
CA PRO A 160 3.24 26.92 -14.04
C PRO A 160 4.23 26.96 -12.86
N ASP A 161 3.99 27.85 -11.89
CA ASP A 161 4.84 28.06 -10.70
C ASP A 161 4.34 27.29 -9.46
N LYS A 162 3.22 26.57 -9.60
CA LYS A 162 2.65 25.78 -8.53
C LYS A 162 3.32 24.42 -8.47
N ALA A 163 3.83 24.05 -7.30
CA ALA A 163 4.29 22.70 -7.03
C ALA A 163 3.10 21.78 -6.76
N PHE A 164 3.06 20.63 -7.41
CA PHE A 164 2.03 19.62 -7.24
C PHE A 164 2.63 18.35 -6.61
N LYS A 165 1.84 17.71 -5.75
CA LYS A 165 2.08 16.35 -5.27
C LYS A 165 1.56 15.38 -6.33
N TYR A 166 2.44 14.98 -7.24
CA TYR A 166 2.07 14.25 -8.44
C TYR A 166 2.30 12.73 -8.28
N PHE A 167 1.20 11.99 -8.28
CA PHE A 167 1.20 10.52 -8.40
C PHE A 167 1.35 10.09 -9.86
N SER A 168 2.59 9.94 -10.31
CA SER A 168 2.94 9.32 -11.59
C SER A 168 3.20 7.83 -11.41
N ILE A 169 3.05 7.03 -12.48
CA ILE A 169 3.33 5.58 -12.43
C ILE A 169 4.81 5.32 -12.08
N PRO A 170 5.81 5.98 -12.73
CA PRO A 170 7.22 5.73 -12.42
C PRO A 170 7.58 6.10 -10.98
N VAL A 171 7.13 7.27 -10.51
CA VAL A 171 7.45 7.70 -9.13
C VAL A 171 6.79 6.79 -8.11
N PHE A 172 5.56 6.34 -8.36
CA PHE A 172 4.92 5.37 -7.48
C PHE A 172 5.64 4.02 -7.48
N ASP A 173 6.09 3.51 -8.63
CA ASP A 173 6.82 2.23 -8.71
C ASP A 173 8.17 2.28 -7.98
N GLU A 174 8.80 3.46 -7.91
CA GLU A 174 10.09 3.64 -7.23
C GLU A 174 9.94 3.94 -5.73
N THR A 175 8.93 4.72 -5.34
CA THR A 175 8.84 5.32 -3.99
C THR A 175 7.61 4.90 -3.20
N ASN A 176 6.59 4.31 -3.85
CA ASN A 176 5.24 4.09 -3.31
C ASN A 176 4.50 5.37 -2.87
N ILE A 177 5.02 6.56 -3.20
CA ILE A 177 4.40 7.85 -2.87
C ILE A 177 4.35 8.77 -4.09
N TYR A 178 3.97 10.03 -3.89
CA TYR A 178 3.99 11.06 -4.93
C TYR A 178 5.38 11.69 -5.05
N GLY A 179 5.65 12.27 -6.23
CA GLY A 179 6.76 13.20 -6.45
C GLY A 179 6.29 14.65 -6.30
N ILE A 180 7.21 15.56 -6.05
CA ILE A 180 6.92 17.00 -6.12
C ILE A 180 7.39 17.51 -7.48
N GLU A 181 6.45 18.00 -8.29
CA GLU A 181 6.74 18.52 -9.63
C GLU A 181 6.08 19.88 -9.87
N GLN A 182 6.75 20.75 -10.62
CA GLN A 182 6.24 22.08 -10.94
C GLN A 182 5.21 22.01 -12.08
N GLY A 183 4.16 22.83 -12.04
CA GLY A 183 3.12 22.84 -13.07
C GLY A 183 3.67 22.96 -14.50
N ARG A 184 4.73 23.76 -14.68
CA ARG A 184 5.42 23.94 -15.97
C ARG A 184 6.11 22.68 -16.52
N THR A 185 6.46 21.70 -15.68
CA THR A 185 7.12 20.45 -16.13
C THR A 185 6.11 19.39 -16.52
N ILE A 186 4.84 19.55 -16.15
CA ILE A 186 3.78 18.56 -16.39
C ILE A 186 3.00 18.95 -17.64
N GLY A 187 3.45 18.46 -18.80
CA GLY A 187 2.92 18.84 -20.12
C GLY A 187 1.56 18.24 -20.51
N SER A 188 0.79 17.68 -19.58
CA SER A 188 -0.53 17.11 -19.90
C SER A 188 -1.51 17.19 -18.74
N ASN A 189 -2.80 17.15 -19.06
CA ASN A 189 -3.87 17.14 -18.07
C ASN A 189 -3.70 16.00 -17.06
N LYS A 190 -4.10 16.27 -15.82
CA LYS A 190 -4.08 15.33 -14.71
C LYS A 190 -5.44 15.32 -14.02
N PHE A 191 -5.74 14.23 -13.32
CA PHE A 191 -6.91 14.18 -12.46
C PHE A 191 -6.58 14.80 -11.10
N LYS A 192 -7.53 15.55 -10.55
CA LYS A 192 -7.45 16.07 -9.19
C LYS A 192 -7.70 14.94 -8.21
N VAL A 193 -6.81 14.85 -7.23
CA VAL A 193 -6.93 13.92 -6.11
C VAL A 193 -7.44 14.71 -4.91
N LYS A 194 -8.46 14.18 -4.25
CA LYS A 194 -9.02 14.71 -3.01
C LYS A 194 -8.70 13.76 -1.86
N GLU A 195 -8.94 14.25 -0.65
CA GLU A 195 -8.85 13.44 0.56
C GLU A 195 -9.60 12.11 0.39
N THR A 196 -8.96 11.02 0.80
CA THR A 196 -9.53 9.66 0.78
C THR A 196 -9.90 9.12 -0.61
N ASP A 197 -9.46 9.74 -1.70
CA ASP A 197 -9.56 9.11 -3.02
C ASP A 197 -8.70 7.84 -3.07
N LEU A 198 -9.19 6.82 -3.80
CA LEU A 198 -8.43 5.62 -4.09
C LEU A 198 -8.04 5.62 -5.58
N LEU A 199 -6.74 5.60 -5.87
CA LEU A 199 -6.23 5.64 -7.24
C LEU A 199 -5.86 4.24 -7.68
N VAL A 200 -6.59 3.68 -8.63
CA VAL A 200 -6.36 2.31 -9.12
C VAL A 200 -5.82 2.36 -10.54
N SER A 201 -4.62 1.83 -10.76
CA SER A 201 -4.00 1.85 -12.09
C SER A 201 -4.82 1.02 -13.08
N LYS A 202 -5.14 1.62 -14.23
CA LYS A 202 -5.69 0.88 -15.38
C LYS A 202 -4.59 0.35 -16.30
N LEU A 203 -3.37 0.88 -16.19
CA LEU A 203 -2.21 0.44 -16.95
C LEU A 203 -1.58 -0.79 -16.30
N ASN A 204 -1.37 -1.83 -17.11
CA ASN A 204 -0.78 -3.11 -16.74
C ASN A 204 -1.38 -3.66 -15.44
N PRO A 205 -2.68 -4.01 -15.43
CA PRO A 205 -3.44 -4.27 -14.20
C PRO A 205 -2.96 -5.49 -13.38
N TRP A 206 -2.01 -6.28 -13.90
CA TRP A 206 -1.33 -7.33 -13.12
C TRP A 206 -0.32 -6.77 -12.11
N PHE A 207 0.14 -5.53 -12.28
CA PHE A 207 0.84 -4.80 -11.23
C PHE A 207 -0.19 -4.18 -10.30
N ASN A 208 -0.15 -4.58 -9.03
CA ASN A 208 -1.04 -4.08 -7.99
C ASN A 208 -0.67 -2.64 -7.58
N ARG A 209 -0.99 -1.68 -8.44
CA ARG A 209 -0.78 -0.25 -8.18
C ARG A 209 -2.07 0.39 -7.70
N VAL A 210 -2.19 0.47 -6.38
CA VAL A 210 -3.34 1.06 -5.69
C VAL A 210 -2.79 2.09 -4.70
N ILE A 211 -3.23 3.34 -4.83
CA ILE A 211 -2.80 4.44 -3.98
C ILE A 211 -3.96 4.87 -3.11
N TYR A 212 -3.75 4.83 -1.80
CA TYR A 212 -4.65 5.43 -0.83
C TYR A 212 -4.26 6.89 -0.59
N ALA A 213 -5.06 7.85 -1.07
CA ALA A 213 -4.78 9.27 -0.88
C ALA A 213 -5.06 9.70 0.57
N MET A 214 -4.10 10.44 1.14
CA MET A 214 -4.27 11.12 2.43
C MET A 214 -4.73 12.55 2.19
N ASP A 215 -5.40 13.13 3.20
CA ASP A 215 -5.85 14.52 3.17
C ASP A 215 -4.66 15.49 3.09
N GLU A 216 -4.39 15.95 1.88
CA GLU A 216 -3.32 16.88 1.55
C GLU A 216 -3.71 17.74 0.35
N GLU A 217 -3.26 18.99 0.34
CA GLU A 217 -3.50 19.91 -0.76
C GLU A 217 -2.64 19.58 -1.99
N ASP A 218 -3.10 20.07 -3.15
CA ASP A 218 -2.36 20.08 -4.42
C ASP A 218 -1.92 18.72 -4.94
N GLN A 219 -2.70 17.69 -4.61
CA GLN A 219 -2.52 16.34 -5.13
C GLN A 219 -3.16 16.17 -6.51
N ILE A 220 -2.39 15.61 -7.42
CA ILE A 220 -2.83 15.23 -8.76
C ILE A 220 -2.29 13.85 -9.12
N CYS A 221 -2.96 13.15 -10.03
CA CYS A 221 -2.48 11.85 -10.50
C CYS A 221 -2.50 11.71 -12.01
N SER A 222 -1.69 10.77 -12.49
CA SER A 222 -1.66 10.40 -13.91
C SER A 222 -3.05 9.96 -14.36
N THR A 223 -3.39 10.26 -15.62
CA THR A 223 -4.63 9.77 -16.23
C THR A 223 -4.65 8.25 -16.44
N GLU A 224 -3.53 7.57 -16.18
CA GLU A 224 -3.43 6.11 -16.08
C GLU A 224 -4.02 5.54 -14.78
N PHE A 225 -4.31 6.37 -13.78
CA PHE A 225 -5.12 5.98 -12.64
C PHE A 225 -6.61 6.26 -12.89
N VAL A 226 -7.44 5.38 -12.36
CA VAL A 226 -8.88 5.60 -12.21
C VAL A 226 -9.12 6.07 -10.79
N VAL A 227 -9.67 7.27 -10.63
CA VAL A 227 -9.91 7.88 -9.32
C VAL A 227 -11.25 7.41 -8.78
N TRP A 228 -11.23 6.52 -7.79
CA TRP A 228 -12.42 6.07 -7.09
C TRP A 228 -12.70 7.03 -5.94
N ARG A 229 -13.80 7.77 -6.06
CA ARG A 229 -14.24 8.75 -5.07
C ARG A 229 -15.44 8.21 -4.33
N SER A 230 -15.15 7.62 -3.19
CA SER A 230 -16.12 6.93 -2.34
C SER A 230 -16.92 7.95 -1.49
N PRO A 231 -18.17 7.63 -1.11
CA PRO A 231 -19.00 8.53 -0.32
C PRO A 231 -18.62 8.61 1.17
N SER A 232 -17.74 7.72 1.64
CA SER A 232 -17.24 7.68 3.02
C SER A 232 -15.89 6.97 3.09
N THR A 233 -15.11 7.30 4.12
CA THR A 233 -13.81 6.66 4.42
C THR A 233 -13.98 5.16 4.69
N GLY A 234 -15.06 4.75 5.36
CA GLY A 234 -15.31 3.34 5.68
C GLY A 234 -15.50 2.50 4.41
N ILE A 235 -16.31 2.98 3.47
CA ILE A 235 -16.44 2.35 2.15
C ILE A 235 -15.12 2.36 1.39
N ASN A 236 -14.35 3.46 1.48
CA ASN A 236 -13.07 3.55 0.78
C ASN A 236 -12.05 2.51 1.27
N ASN A 237 -11.99 2.28 2.58
CA ASN A 237 -11.12 1.26 3.19
C ASN A 237 -11.50 -0.15 2.72
N PHE A 238 -12.79 -0.46 2.65
CA PHE A 238 -13.27 -1.72 2.06
C PHE A 238 -12.86 -1.86 0.59
N LEU A 239 -12.97 -0.78 -0.19
CA LEU A 239 -12.59 -0.77 -1.61
C LEU A 239 -11.08 -0.91 -1.82
N TYR A 240 -10.25 -0.39 -0.91
CA TYR A 240 -8.80 -0.61 -0.93
C TYR A 240 -8.47 -2.10 -0.88
N HIS A 241 -9.15 -2.89 -0.04
CA HIS A 241 -8.96 -4.35 0.01
C HIS A 241 -9.45 -5.05 -1.26
N ILE A 242 -10.55 -4.59 -1.84
CA ILE A 242 -11.03 -5.14 -3.11
C ILE A 242 -10.01 -4.85 -4.23
N ALA A 243 -9.55 -3.61 -4.35
CA ALA A 243 -8.65 -3.16 -5.42
C ALA A 243 -7.29 -3.89 -5.37
N THR A 244 -6.84 -4.25 -4.16
CA THR A 244 -5.59 -5.01 -3.93
C THR A 244 -5.80 -6.53 -3.94
N SER A 245 -7.04 -7.02 -4.08
CA SER A 245 -7.33 -8.46 -4.04
C SER A 245 -6.91 -9.18 -5.32
N PRO A 246 -6.42 -10.44 -5.21
CA PRO A 246 -6.09 -11.26 -6.39
C PRO A 246 -7.28 -11.44 -7.35
N GLN A 247 -8.50 -11.55 -6.83
CA GLN A 247 -9.72 -11.75 -7.61
C GLN A 247 -10.01 -10.54 -8.50
N PHE A 248 -9.86 -9.33 -7.96
CA PHE A 248 -10.04 -8.10 -8.73
C PHE A 248 -8.93 -7.91 -9.78
N ILE A 249 -7.68 -8.21 -9.41
CA ILE A 249 -6.53 -8.15 -10.33
C ILE A 249 -6.73 -9.09 -11.51
N VAL A 250 -7.16 -10.34 -11.26
CA VAL A 250 -7.45 -11.32 -12.31
C VAL A 250 -8.59 -10.85 -13.21
N HIS A 251 -9.69 -10.35 -12.63
CA HIS A 251 -10.82 -9.79 -13.39
C HIS A 251 -10.39 -8.67 -14.34
N CYS A 252 -9.55 -7.76 -13.87
CA CYS A 252 -9.02 -6.66 -14.68
C CYS A 252 -8.04 -7.14 -15.76
N THR A 253 -7.15 -8.07 -15.40
CA THR A 253 -6.11 -8.60 -16.30
C THR A 253 -6.71 -9.36 -17.48
N GLN A 254 -7.75 -10.17 -17.24
CA GLN A 254 -8.44 -10.94 -18.29
C GLN A 254 -9.11 -10.06 -19.35
N SER A 255 -9.46 -8.82 -18.98
CA SER A 255 -10.13 -7.88 -19.88
C SER A 255 -9.21 -6.78 -20.40
N ALA A 256 -7.91 -6.84 -20.08
CA ALA A 256 -6.95 -5.82 -20.48
C ALA A 256 -6.57 -5.97 -21.96
N THR A 257 -6.63 -4.87 -22.71
CA THR A 257 -6.31 -4.82 -24.14
C THR A 257 -5.11 -3.91 -24.39
N GLY A 258 -4.33 -4.15 -25.45
CA GLY A 258 -3.15 -3.33 -25.73
C GLY A 258 -2.28 -3.90 -26.84
N THR A 259 -1.36 -3.06 -27.34
CA THR A 259 -0.50 -3.32 -28.50
C THR A 259 0.76 -4.13 -28.15
N SER A 260 1.13 -4.22 -26.88
CA SER A 260 2.23 -5.03 -26.37
C SER A 260 1.96 -5.53 -24.96
N ASN A 261 2.74 -6.51 -24.48
CA ASN A 261 2.63 -6.99 -23.09
C ASN A 261 3.08 -5.94 -22.06
N SER A 262 3.82 -4.89 -22.43
CA SER A 262 4.25 -3.83 -21.50
C SER A 262 3.26 -2.67 -21.41
N HIS A 263 2.24 -2.62 -22.26
CA HIS A 263 1.28 -1.52 -22.34
C HIS A 263 -0.14 -2.04 -22.60
N LYS A 264 -0.71 -2.77 -21.64
CA LYS A 264 -2.13 -3.16 -21.67
C LYS A 264 -2.94 -2.30 -20.71
N ARG A 265 -4.17 -1.97 -21.10
CA ARG A 265 -5.10 -1.18 -20.30
C ARG A 265 -6.41 -1.90 -20.09
N VAL A 266 -6.93 -1.84 -18.88
CA VAL A 266 -8.31 -2.24 -18.59
C VAL A 266 -9.24 -1.02 -18.73
N ASN A 267 -10.43 -1.23 -19.31
CA ASN A 267 -11.44 -0.17 -19.38
C ASN A 267 -12.01 0.07 -17.96
N PRO A 268 -12.12 1.32 -17.47
CA PRO A 268 -12.72 1.61 -16.16
C PRO A 268 -14.11 0.99 -15.95
N ASN A 269 -14.93 0.89 -17.00
CA ASN A 269 -16.24 0.25 -16.93
C ASN A 269 -16.16 -1.25 -16.58
N VAL A 270 -15.09 -1.94 -16.96
CA VAL A 270 -14.86 -3.34 -16.57
C VAL A 270 -14.54 -3.43 -15.08
N MET A 271 -13.68 -2.54 -14.57
CA MET A 271 -13.36 -2.46 -13.14
C MET A 271 -14.65 -2.25 -12.34
N MET A 272 -15.48 -1.30 -12.80
CA MET A 272 -16.73 -0.92 -12.15
C MET A 272 -17.82 -2.01 -12.17
N ARG A 273 -17.74 -2.99 -13.07
CA ARG A 273 -18.66 -4.15 -13.14
C ARG A 273 -18.32 -5.26 -12.17
N PHE A 274 -17.18 -5.19 -11.48
CA PHE A 274 -16.77 -6.22 -10.53
C PHE A 274 -17.81 -6.34 -9.40
N LEU A 275 -18.34 -7.53 -9.20
CA LEU A 275 -19.43 -7.79 -8.25
C LEU A 275 -18.88 -8.19 -6.88
N GLN A 276 -19.46 -7.62 -5.82
CA GLN A 276 -19.12 -7.96 -4.44
C GLN A 276 -20.39 -8.17 -3.60
N PRO A 277 -20.34 -9.06 -2.58
CA PRO A 277 -21.39 -9.11 -1.57
C PRO A 277 -21.33 -7.81 -0.77
N PHE A 278 -22.48 -7.19 -0.53
CA PHE A 278 -22.52 -5.85 0.05
C PHE A 278 -23.65 -5.70 1.06
N ASN A 279 -23.26 -5.25 2.25
CA ASN A 279 -24.11 -4.65 3.26
C ASN A 279 -23.42 -3.37 3.74
N ARG A 280 -24.11 -2.24 3.64
CA ARG A 280 -23.50 -0.92 3.88
C ARG A 280 -22.99 -0.79 5.31
N GLU A 281 -23.79 -1.20 6.29
CA GLU A 281 -23.45 -1.03 7.71
C GLU A 281 -22.23 -1.87 8.09
N ILE A 282 -22.14 -3.11 7.61
CA ILE A 282 -20.97 -3.98 7.84
C ILE A 282 -19.72 -3.44 7.15
N VAL A 283 -19.85 -2.94 5.92
CA VAL A 283 -18.74 -2.34 5.18
C VAL A 283 -18.21 -1.10 5.88
N GLU A 284 -19.09 -0.20 6.34
CA GLU A 284 -18.71 0.99 7.09
C GLU A 284 -18.03 0.62 8.42
N LEU A 285 -18.59 -0.35 9.15
CA LEU A 285 -18.03 -0.83 10.41
C LEU A 285 -16.62 -1.42 10.21
N PHE A 286 -16.45 -2.30 9.22
CA PHE A 286 -15.15 -2.84 8.86
C PHE A 286 -14.17 -1.72 8.52
N GLY A 287 -14.60 -0.80 7.67
CA GLY A 287 -13.79 0.31 7.22
C GLY A 287 -13.28 1.18 8.37
N GLN A 288 -14.13 1.47 9.36
CA GLN A 288 -13.74 2.22 10.56
C GLN A 288 -12.69 1.48 11.40
N ILE A 289 -12.83 0.15 11.56
CA ILE A 289 -11.88 -0.66 12.34
C ILE A 289 -10.48 -0.63 11.71
N VAL A 290 -10.39 -0.70 10.38
CA VAL A 290 -9.12 -0.83 9.68
C VAL A 290 -8.51 0.53 9.32
N GLU A 291 -9.24 1.63 9.50
CA GLU A 291 -8.83 2.96 9.06
C GLU A 291 -7.47 3.37 9.62
N HIS A 292 -7.29 3.25 10.94
CA HIS A 292 -6.03 3.61 11.58
C HIS A 292 -4.87 2.75 11.06
N VAL A 293 -5.13 1.46 10.85
CA VAL A 293 -4.13 0.50 10.36
C VAL A 293 -3.67 0.88 8.95
N LEU A 294 -4.60 1.13 8.03
CA LEU A 294 -4.29 1.54 6.67
C LEU A 294 -3.54 2.87 6.63
N LYS A 295 -3.97 3.86 7.44
CA LYS A 295 -3.28 5.14 7.56
C LYS A 295 -1.83 4.97 8.05
N GLN A 296 -1.59 4.09 9.02
CA GLN A 296 -0.24 3.80 9.51
C GLN A 296 0.66 3.16 8.44
N VAL A 297 0.12 2.28 7.59
CA VAL A 297 0.88 1.70 6.48
C VAL A 297 1.46 2.80 5.57
N ILE A 298 0.62 3.76 5.20
CA ILE A 298 1.03 4.90 4.35
C ILE A 298 2.03 5.83 5.07
N VAL A 299 1.83 6.10 6.36
CA VAL A 299 2.78 6.91 7.16
C VAL A 299 4.16 6.26 7.20
N ASN A 300 4.23 4.94 7.40
CA ASN A 300 5.49 4.19 7.41
C ASN A 300 6.17 4.18 6.03
N GLN A 301 5.41 4.07 4.94
CA GLN A 301 5.94 4.14 3.57
C GLN A 301 6.59 5.50 3.28
N ARG A 302 5.96 6.60 3.72
CA ARG A 302 6.52 7.95 3.59
C ARG A 302 7.80 8.10 4.39
N ALA A 303 7.78 7.68 5.66
CA ALA A 303 8.98 7.69 6.50
C ALA A 303 10.12 6.88 5.86
N ASN A 304 9.82 5.73 5.24
CA ASN A 304 10.83 4.94 4.54
C ASN A 304 11.41 5.67 3.32
N THR A 305 10.60 6.42 2.58
CA THR A 305 11.07 7.21 1.44
C THR A 305 11.99 8.35 1.91
N GLU A 306 11.63 9.04 2.98
CA GLU A 306 12.47 10.09 3.58
C GLU A 306 13.78 9.53 4.12
N LEU A 307 13.73 8.40 4.84
CA LEU A 307 14.93 7.73 5.37
C LEU A 307 15.85 7.24 4.27
N THR A 308 15.28 6.72 3.17
CA THR A 308 16.04 6.30 1.99
C THR A 308 16.73 7.50 1.35
N SER A 309 16.00 8.60 1.14
CA SER A 309 16.56 9.84 0.59
C SER A 309 17.67 10.42 1.47
N LEU A 310 17.47 10.43 2.79
CA LEU A 310 18.47 10.88 3.76
C LEU A 310 19.71 10.00 3.75
N ARG A 311 19.54 8.67 3.71
CA ARG A 311 20.64 7.71 3.63
C ARG A 311 21.47 7.94 2.37
N ASP A 312 20.81 8.06 1.22
CA ASP A 312 21.48 8.21 -0.07
C ASP A 312 22.18 9.57 -0.19
N TRP A 313 21.63 10.62 0.44
CA TRP A 313 22.26 11.93 0.56
C TRP A 313 23.46 11.93 1.53
N LEU A 314 23.36 11.24 2.67
CA LEU A 314 24.44 11.14 3.66
C LEU A 314 25.60 10.29 3.16
N LEU A 315 25.34 9.24 2.38
CA LEU A 315 26.33 8.29 1.93
C LEU A 315 27.57 8.96 1.30
N PRO A 316 27.46 9.83 0.28
CA PRO A 316 28.63 10.50 -0.29
C PRO A 316 29.31 11.47 0.68
N MET A 317 28.58 12.13 1.59
CA MET A 317 29.19 13.05 2.55
C MET A 317 30.01 12.32 3.62
N LEU A 318 29.47 11.21 4.12
CA LEU A 318 30.14 10.40 5.12
C LEU A 318 31.34 9.63 4.50
N VAL A 319 31.26 9.27 3.22
CA VAL A 319 32.32 8.55 2.48
C VAL A 319 33.35 9.49 1.83
N ASN A 320 33.09 10.80 1.67
CA ASN A 320 34.09 11.72 1.11
C ASN A 320 34.75 12.63 2.15
N GLY A 321 34.21 12.70 3.37
CA GLY A 321 34.91 13.21 4.56
C GLY A 321 34.60 14.64 4.94
#